data_AF-A0A1F6WNR9-F1
#
_entry.id   AF-A0A1F6WNR9-F1
#
_cell.length_a   1.000
_cell.length_b   1.000
_cell.length_c   1.000
_cell.angle_alpha   90.00
_cell.angle_beta   90.00
_cell.angle_gamma   90.00
#
_symmetry.space_group_name_H-M   'P 1'
#
loop_
_entity.id
_entity.type
_entity.pdbx_description
1 polymer ?
#
loop_
_entity_poly.entity_id
_entity_poly.type
_entity_poly.pdbx_seq_one_letter_code
_entity_poly.pdbx_strand_id
1 'polypeptide(L)'
;MFGKLFQGLKNKAVAHMVEKQMKNVPPAQREMVTRMVQNNPQLFKKIADEIEAKKKEGKPEMYAAIEVMKKYQSELQKLSGQ
;
A
#
# COMPACT_ATOMS: atom_id res chain seq x y z
N MET A 1 14.31 -24.11 26.90
CA MET A 1 13.12 -23.25 27.16
C MET A 1 13.38 -21.74 26.99
N PHE A 2 14.62 -21.25 27.13
CA PHE A 2 14.97 -19.82 27.00
C PHE A 2 14.70 -19.21 25.60
N GLY A 3 14.91 -19.97 24.52
CA GLY A 3 14.66 -19.50 23.15
C GLY A 3 13.17 -19.24 22.82
N LYS A 4 12.25 -19.97 23.46
CA LYS A 4 10.79 -19.82 23.23
C LYS A 4 10.25 -18.53 23.85
N LEU A 5 10.85 -18.08 24.96
CA LEU A 5 10.48 -16.82 25.63
C LEU A 5 10.90 -15.59 24.81
N PHE A 6 12.12 -15.63 24.24
CA PHE A 6 12.64 -14.56 23.37
C PHE A 6 11.88 -14.47 22.04
N GLN A 7 11.49 -15.61 21.48
CA GLN A 7 10.68 -15.67 20.25
C GLN A 7 9.25 -15.14 20.47
N GLY A 8 8.65 -15.38 21.64
CA GLY A 8 7.36 -14.80 22.02
C GLY A 8 7.37 -13.27 22.16
N LEU A 9 8.46 -12.70 22.68
CA LEU A 9 8.66 -11.25 22.78
C LEU A 9 8.85 -10.59 21.40
N LYS A 10 9.62 -11.21 20.49
CA LYS A 10 9.76 -10.75 19.11
C LYS A 10 8.42 -10.71 18.36
N ASN A 11 7.59 -11.74 18.52
CA ASN A 11 6.26 -11.79 17.89
C ASN A 11 5.33 -10.67 18.39
N LYS A 12 5.35 -10.35 19.68
CA LYS A 12 4.53 -9.25 20.22
C LYS A 12 5.00 -7.88 19.73
N ALA A 13 6.30 -7.63 19.64
CA ALA A 13 6.84 -6.36 19.14
C ALA A 13 6.50 -6.13 17.66
N VAL A 14 6.64 -7.17 16.83
CA VAL A 14 6.28 -7.12 15.40
C VAL A 14 4.76 -6.95 15.22
N ALA A 15 3.94 -7.71 15.96
CA ALA A 15 2.49 -7.55 15.92
C ALA A 15 2.05 -6.13 16.32
N HIS A 16 2.66 -5.56 17.36
CA HIS A 16 2.36 -4.20 17.81
C HIS A 16 2.80 -3.13 16.81
N MET A 17 3.91 -3.34 16.09
CA MET A 17 4.37 -2.44 15.04
C MET A 17 3.44 -2.46 13.82
N VAL A 18 2.99 -3.65 13.40
CA VAL A 18 2.00 -3.83 12.33
C VAL A 18 0.67 -3.18 12.73
N GLU A 19 0.20 -3.41 13.95
CA GLU A 19 -1.02 -2.78 14.48
C GLU A 19 -0.90 -1.24 14.51
N LYS A 20 0.25 -0.70 14.92
CA LYS A 20 0.49 0.75 14.97
C LYS A 20 0.60 1.40 13.58
N GLN A 21 1.16 0.71 12.60
CA GLN A 21 1.21 1.17 11.20
C GLN A 21 -0.13 1.05 10.48
N MET A 22 -0.93 0.04 10.85
CA MET A 22 -2.24 -0.22 10.23
C MET A 22 -3.42 0.43 10.96
N LYS A 23 -3.25 0.95 12.18
CA LYS A 23 -4.30 1.60 13.00
C LYS A 23 -5.00 2.76 12.32
N ASN A 24 -4.33 3.45 11.41
CA ASN A 24 -4.84 4.66 10.77
C ASN A 24 -5.48 4.42 9.39
N VAL A 25 -5.55 3.17 8.93
CA VAL A 25 -6.25 2.82 7.67
C VAL A 25 -7.52 2.07 8.04
N PRO A 26 -8.70 2.73 7.95
CA PRO A 26 -10.00 2.11 8.22
C PRO A 26 -10.19 0.80 7.41
N PRO A 27 -10.82 -0.23 8.00
CA PRO A 27 -11.08 -1.51 7.33
C PRO A 27 -11.79 -1.34 5.99
N ALA A 28 -12.78 -0.45 5.92
CA ALA A 28 -13.51 -0.11 4.72
C ALA A 28 -12.59 0.43 3.59
N GLN A 29 -11.54 1.17 3.92
CA GLN A 29 -10.58 1.67 2.93
C GLN A 29 -9.68 0.55 2.40
N ARG A 30 -9.31 -0.43 3.24
CA ARG A 30 -8.55 -1.61 2.77
C ARG A 30 -9.37 -2.47 1.82
N GLU A 31 -10.64 -2.72 2.16
CA GLU A 31 -11.54 -3.46 1.28
C GLU A 31 -11.75 -2.74 -0.05
N MET A 32 -11.90 -1.41 -0.02
CA MET A 32 -12.03 -0.60 -1.22
C MET A 32 -10.79 -0.72 -2.12
N VAL A 33 -9.58 -0.55 -1.57
CA VAL A 33 -8.32 -0.70 -2.32
C VAL A 33 -8.19 -2.13 -2.87
N THR A 34 -8.51 -3.14 -2.05
CA THR A 34 -8.45 -4.55 -2.47
C THR A 34 -9.37 -4.82 -3.66
N ARG A 35 -10.61 -4.33 -3.63
CA ARG A 35 -11.55 -4.48 -4.75
C ARG A 35 -11.08 -3.77 -6.00
N MET A 36 -10.53 -2.55 -5.89
CA MET A 36 -10.00 -1.84 -7.06
C MET A 36 -8.83 -2.60 -7.70
N VAL A 37 -7.91 -3.13 -6.88
CA VAL A 37 -6.78 -3.94 -7.35
C VAL A 37 -7.28 -5.21 -8.03
N GLN A 38 -8.31 -5.87 -7.50
CA GLN A 38 -8.92 -7.04 -8.13
C GLN A 38 -9.59 -6.72 -9.48
N ASN A 39 -10.26 -5.56 -9.60
CA ASN A 39 -10.93 -5.15 -10.83
C ASN A 39 -9.94 -4.82 -11.96
N ASN A 40 -8.75 -4.30 -11.64
CA ASN A 40 -7.73 -4.01 -12.66
C ASN A 40 -6.29 -4.17 -12.14
N PRO A 41 -5.81 -5.39 -11.90
CA PRO A 41 -4.50 -5.64 -11.30
C PRO A 41 -3.34 -5.11 -12.16
N GLN A 42 -3.53 -5.06 -13.48
CA GLN A 42 -2.53 -4.54 -14.41
C GLN A 42 -2.32 -3.04 -14.25
N LEU A 43 -3.39 -2.26 -14.08
CA LEU A 43 -3.30 -0.83 -13.82
C LEU A 43 -2.52 -0.55 -12.53
N PHE A 44 -2.85 -1.27 -11.45
CA PHE A 44 -2.19 -1.08 -10.16
C PHE A 44 -0.72 -1.52 -10.18
N LYS A 45 -0.39 -2.58 -10.92
CA LYS A 45 1.01 -2.96 -11.17
C LYS A 45 1.77 -1.82 -11.88
N LYS A 46 1.20 -1.23 -12.94
CA LYS A 46 1.82 -0.09 -13.65
C LYS A 46 2.00 1.12 -12.74
N ILE A 47 1.00 1.46 -11.93
CA ILE A 47 1.08 2.54 -10.95
C ILE A 47 2.23 2.29 -9.97
N ALA A 48 2.32 1.07 -9.41
CA ALA A 48 3.38 0.71 -8.47
C ALA A 48 4.78 0.78 -9.11
N ASP A 49 4.94 0.19 -10.30
CA ASP A 49 6.21 0.18 -11.05
C ASP A 49 6.68 1.63 -11.35
N GLU A 50 5.76 2.53 -11.73
CA GLU A 50 6.11 3.94 -12.00
C GLU A 50 6.42 4.76 -10.75
N ILE A 51 5.73 4.52 -9.63
CA ILE A 51 6.06 5.16 -8.36
C ILE A 51 7.47 4.74 -7.94
N GLU A 52 7.80 3.45 -8.06
CA GLU A 52 9.13 2.94 -7.75
C GLU A 52 10.20 3.55 -8.66
N ALA A 53 9.94 3.67 -9.96
CA ALA A 53 10.83 4.33 -10.90
C ALA A 53 11.12 5.79 -10.49
N LYS A 54 10.08 6.57 -10.17
CA LYS A 54 10.25 7.96 -9.71
C LYS A 54 10.98 8.07 -8.38
N LYS A 55 10.76 7.12 -7.46
CA LYS A 55 11.53 7.04 -6.21
C LYS A 55 13.02 6.79 -6.49
N LYS A 56 13.35 5.92 -7.45
CA LYS A 56 14.73 5.66 -7.89
C LYS A 56 15.38 6.87 -8.55
N GLU A 57 14.60 7.73 -9.19
CA GLU A 57 15.03 9.05 -9.70
C GLU A 57 15.26 10.10 -8.60
N GLY A 58 15.06 9.74 -7.33
CA GLY A 58 15.27 10.64 -6.19
C GLY A 58 14.05 11.47 -5.80
N LYS A 59 12.89 11.24 -6.43
CA LYS A 59 11.65 11.95 -6.07
C LYS A 59 11.12 11.42 -4.73
N PRO A 60 10.71 12.29 -3.79
CA PRO A 60 10.13 11.79 -2.54
C PRO A 60 8.82 11.03 -2.80
N GLU A 61 8.61 9.95 -2.05
CA GLU A 61 7.53 8.97 -2.28
C GLU A 61 6.14 9.59 -2.41
N MET A 62 5.80 10.54 -1.54
CA MET A 62 4.51 11.22 -1.58
C MET A 62 4.29 11.99 -2.90
N TYR A 63 5.32 12.69 -3.40
CA TYR A 63 5.23 13.41 -4.68
C TYR A 63 5.20 12.46 -5.87
N ALA A 64 5.97 11.37 -5.83
CA ALA A 64 5.93 10.32 -6.84
C ALA A 64 4.53 9.69 -6.95
N ALA A 65 3.93 9.34 -5.81
CA ALA A 65 2.59 8.79 -5.74
C ALA A 65 1.53 9.75 -6.30
N ILE A 66 1.55 11.03 -5.89
CA ILE A 66 0.59 12.03 -6.40
C ILE A 66 0.71 12.19 -7.91
N GLU A 67 1.93 12.27 -8.44
CA GLU A 67 2.17 12.46 -9.87
C GLU A 67 1.69 11.26 -10.70
N VAL A 68 1.99 10.04 -10.27
CA VAL A 68 1.56 8.82 -10.97
C VAL A 68 0.04 8.64 -10.86
N MET A 69 -0.55 8.89 -9.69
CA MET A 69 -2.01 8.81 -9.52
C MET A 69 -2.74 9.84 -10.39
N LYS A 70 -2.20 11.06 -10.55
CA LYS A 70 -2.72 12.05 -11.50
C LYS A 70 -2.63 11.57 -12.95
N LYS A 71 -1.51 10.96 -13.34
CA LYS A 71 -1.33 10.38 -14.68
C LYS A 71 -2.41 9.32 -14.99
N TYR A 72 -2.74 8.49 -14.02
CA TYR A 72 -3.72 7.40 -14.15
C TYR A 72 -5.15 7.78 -13.72
N GLN A 73 -5.40 9.06 -13.42
CA GLN A 73 -6.68 9.53 -12.86
C GLN A 73 -7.88 9.10 -13.71
N SER A 74 -7.79 9.24 -15.03
CA SER A 74 -8.90 8.88 -15.93
C SER A 74 -9.18 7.36 -15.94
N GLU A 75 -8.17 6.52 -15.80
CA GLU A 75 -8.34 5.07 -15.71
C GLU A 75 -8.92 4.67 -14.34
N LEU A 76 -8.46 5.31 -13.27
CA LEU A 76 -8.99 5.13 -11.92
C LEU A 76 -10.46 5.57 -11.81
N GLN A 77 -10.83 6.69 -12.44
CA GLN A 77 -12.21 7.18 -12.48
C GLN A 77 -13.15 6.22 -13.20
N LYS A 78 -12.69 5.58 -14.28
CA LYS A 78 -13.46 4.54 -14.99
C LYS A 78 -13.73 3.31 -14.11
N LEU A 79 -12.83 3.00 -13.17
CA LEU A 79 -12.99 1.89 -12.22
C LEU A 79 -13.90 2.22 -11.03
N SER A 80 -13.98 3.50 -10.64
CA SER A 80 -14.85 3.95 -9.54
C SER A 80 -16.26 4.37 -9.98
N GLY A 81 -16.47 4.55 -11.29
CA GLY A 81 -17.74 4.99 -11.88
C GLY A 81 -18.65 3.86 -12.38
N GLN A 82 -18.39 2.62 -11.97
CA GLN A 82 -19.26 1.45 -12.19
C GLN A 82 -19.98 1.06 -10.89
#